data_AF-A0AAW3ZQV6-F1
#
_entry.id   AF-A0AAW3ZQV6-F1
#
_cell.length_a   1.000
_cell.length_b   1.000
_cell.length_c   1.000
_cell.angle_alpha   90.00
_cell.angle_beta   90.00
_cell.angle_gamma   90.00
#
_symmetry.space_group_name_H-M   'P 1'
#
loop_
_entity.id
_entity.type
_entity.pdbx_description
1 polymer ?
#
loop_
_entity_poly.entity_id
_entity_poly.type
_entity_poly.pdbx_seq_one_letter_code
_entity_poly.pdbx_strand_id
1 'polypeptide(L)'
;MSALPNLGRRAWLRGEQHPGEALRPPPAIAEADFLDRCTRCDACLRACPEQVLVRGDGGWPEFNPQLGECSFCMDCSAACTEGALDPAAARPWLFTAKLDVEGCLARQGVHCQTCRDACSHRALQFVISSQPVPPRVQSDFCTGCGGCVAVCPSNALRLEQP
;
A
#
# COMPACT_ATOMS: atom_id res chain seq x y z
N MET A 1 16.04 30.49 -18.54
CA MET A 1 15.97 29.02 -18.46
C MET A 1 16.13 28.64 -17.00
N SER A 2 15.06 28.78 -16.20
CA SER A 2 15.13 28.55 -14.75
C SER A 2 15.05 27.06 -14.47
N ALA A 3 16.12 26.51 -13.90
CA ALA A 3 16.14 25.16 -13.38
C ALA A 3 15.07 25.04 -12.28
N LEU A 4 14.09 24.16 -12.49
CA LEU A 4 13.11 23.82 -11.46
C LEU A 4 13.86 23.27 -10.24
N PRO A 5 13.65 23.82 -9.04
CA PRO A 5 14.34 23.35 -7.85
C PRO A 5 13.96 21.90 -7.56
N ASN A 6 14.96 21.07 -7.27
CA ASN A 6 14.80 19.66 -6.99
C ASN A 6 14.17 19.49 -5.60
N LEU A 7 12.83 19.46 -5.56
CA LEU A 7 12.00 19.49 -4.34
C LEU A 7 12.28 18.33 -3.38
N GLY A 8 12.78 17.18 -3.89
CA GLY A 8 13.07 15.99 -3.08
C GLY A 8 14.18 16.18 -2.04
N ARG A 9 15.23 16.95 -2.35
CA ARG A 9 16.34 17.18 -1.39
C ARG A 9 15.95 18.12 -0.24
N ARG A 10 15.00 19.03 -0.48
CA ARG A 10 14.56 20.00 0.53
C ARG A 10 13.54 19.41 1.52
N ALA A 11 12.71 18.47 1.06
CA ALA A 11 11.76 17.75 1.90
C ALA A 11 12.47 16.88 2.95
N TRP A 12 13.53 16.17 2.55
CA TRP A 12 14.36 15.34 3.46
C TRP A 12 15.01 16.14 4.60
N LEU A 13 15.50 17.36 4.32
CA LEU A 13 16.15 18.22 5.33
C LEU A 13 15.18 18.85 6.34
N ARG A 14 13.87 18.88 6.06
CA ARG A 14 12.86 19.42 6.97
C ARG A 14 12.14 18.34 7.79
N GLY A 15 12.51 17.07 7.64
CA GLY A 15 11.74 15.96 8.22
C GLY A 15 10.34 15.82 7.61
N GLU A 16 10.08 16.52 6.51
CA GLU A 16 8.85 16.38 5.74
C GLU A 16 9.00 15.14 4.85
N GLN A 17 8.83 13.97 5.47
CA GLN A 17 8.19 12.85 4.77
C GLN A 17 6.91 13.44 4.16
N HIS A 18 6.62 13.20 2.88
CA HIS A 18 5.32 13.59 2.36
C HIS A 18 4.24 13.05 3.31
N PRO A 19 3.37 13.89 3.89
CA PRO A 19 2.19 13.41 4.60
C PRO A 19 1.22 12.85 3.56
N GLY A 20 1.61 11.75 2.91
CA GLY A 20 0.76 10.94 2.06
C GLY A 20 0.07 9.94 2.97
N GLU A 21 -1.04 10.39 3.55
CA GLU A 21 -2.15 9.57 4.06
C GLU A 21 -1.73 8.20 4.61
N ALA A 22 -1.31 8.18 5.88
CA ALA A 22 -0.99 6.96 6.62
C ALA A 22 -2.00 5.85 6.29
N LEU A 23 -1.55 4.81 5.62
CA LEU A 23 -2.40 3.71 5.19
C LEU A 23 -2.87 2.96 6.43
N ARG A 24 -4.09 3.20 6.91
CA ARG A 24 -4.60 2.42 8.06
C ARG A 24 -4.72 0.93 7.70
N PRO A 25 -4.63 0.02 8.68
CA PRO A 25 -4.96 -1.39 8.45
C PRO A 25 -6.40 -1.55 7.90
N PRO A 26 -6.71 -2.62 7.13
CA PRO A 26 -8.03 -2.80 6.55
C PRO A 26 -9.21 -2.76 7.51
N PRO A 27 -9.18 -3.41 8.70
CA PRO A 27 -10.30 -3.36 9.64
C PRO A 27 -10.31 -2.09 10.50
N ALA A 28 -9.56 -1.04 10.16
CA ALA A 28 -9.60 0.20 10.94
C ALA A 28 -10.98 0.86 10.82
N ILE A 29 -11.50 1.30 11.97
CA ILE A 29 -12.73 2.10 12.02
C ILE A 29 -12.50 3.51 11.47
N ALA A 30 -13.52 4.36 11.52
CA ALA A 30 -13.41 5.76 11.09
C ALA A 30 -12.23 6.46 11.78
N GLU A 31 -11.52 7.32 11.06
CA GLU A 31 -10.23 7.89 11.50
C GLU A 31 -10.33 8.58 12.87
N ALA A 32 -11.37 9.37 13.11
CA ALA A 32 -11.58 10.03 14.41
C ALA A 32 -11.70 9.03 15.56
N ASP A 33 -12.58 8.03 15.43
CA ASP A 33 -12.77 7.00 16.45
C ASP A 33 -11.52 6.13 16.62
N PHE A 34 -10.80 5.86 15.53
CA PHE A 34 -9.56 5.10 15.57
C PHE A 34 -8.49 5.83 16.40
N LEU A 35 -8.32 7.14 16.18
CA LEU A 35 -7.35 7.97 16.90
C LEU A 35 -7.67 8.05 18.39
N ASP A 36 -8.95 8.04 18.75
CA ASP A 36 -9.44 8.08 20.13
C ASP A 36 -9.29 6.72 20.85
N ARG A 37 -9.56 5.60 20.16
CA ARG A 37 -9.55 4.25 20.76
C ARG A 37 -8.18 3.58 20.73
N CYS A 38 -7.34 3.88 19.74
CA CYS A 38 -6.06 3.18 19.59
C CYS A 38 -5.06 3.61 20.68
N THR A 39 -4.74 2.68 21.59
CA THR A 39 -3.76 2.90 22.67
C THR A 39 -2.30 2.75 22.24
N ARG A 40 -2.02 2.48 20.95
CA ARG A 40 -0.67 2.35 20.39
C ARG A 40 0.18 1.25 21.05
N CYS A 41 -0.47 0.16 21.48
CA CYS A 41 0.13 -0.98 22.20
C CYS A 41 0.89 -1.99 21.32
N ASP A 42 0.88 -1.81 19.99
CA ASP A 42 1.47 -2.68 18.97
C ASP A 42 0.99 -4.14 18.96
N ALA A 43 -0.13 -4.45 19.61
CA ALA A 43 -0.68 -5.81 19.59
C ALA A 43 -1.01 -6.28 18.17
N CYS A 44 -1.60 -5.40 17.35
CA CYS A 44 -1.91 -5.68 15.96
C CYS A 44 -0.66 -5.90 15.09
N LEU A 45 0.44 -5.18 15.35
CA LEU A 45 1.72 -5.36 14.64
C LEU A 45 2.29 -6.75 14.91
N ARG A 46 2.33 -7.16 16.18
CA ARG A 46 2.84 -8.49 16.58
C ARG A 46 1.95 -9.64 16.09
N ALA A 47 0.65 -9.41 15.99
CA ALA A 47 -0.31 -10.41 15.54
C ALA A 47 -0.35 -10.58 14.03
N CYS A 48 0.21 -9.66 13.24
CA CYS A 48 0.16 -9.72 11.79
C CYS A 48 1.13 -10.81 11.26
N PRO A 49 0.64 -11.93 10.70
CA PRO A 49 1.50 -13.00 10.21
C PRO A 49 2.37 -12.57 9.03
N GLU A 50 1.84 -11.67 8.19
CA GLU A 50 2.52 -11.13 7.00
C GLU A 50 3.54 -10.03 7.34
N GLN A 51 3.57 -9.56 8.60
CA GLN A 51 4.48 -8.50 9.07
C GLN A 51 4.39 -7.18 8.26
N VAL A 52 3.21 -6.90 7.70
CA VAL A 52 2.96 -5.71 6.86
C VAL A 52 2.49 -4.49 7.64
N LEU A 53 2.33 -4.60 8.96
CA LEU A 53 1.97 -3.47 9.82
C LEU A 53 3.22 -2.92 10.50
N VAL A 54 3.37 -1.59 10.47
CA VAL A 54 4.46 -0.86 11.10
C VAL A 54 3.92 0.21 12.05
N ARG A 55 4.79 0.66 12.96
CA ARG A 55 4.50 1.80 13.81
C ARG A 55 4.84 3.06 13.01
N GLY A 56 3.84 3.83 12.63
CA GLY A 56 4.02 5.10 11.92
C GLY A 56 4.55 6.22 12.83
N ASP A 57 4.81 7.38 12.25
CA ASP A 57 5.43 8.53 12.94
C ASP A 57 4.60 9.04 14.12
N GLY A 58 3.27 8.98 14.01
CA GLY A 58 2.36 9.32 15.11
C GLY A 58 2.21 8.23 16.18
N GLY A 59 2.94 7.11 16.01
CA GLY A 59 2.90 5.95 16.89
C GLY A 59 1.70 5.03 16.68
N TRP A 60 0.82 5.33 15.72
CA TRP A 60 -0.31 4.48 15.35
C TRP A 60 0.12 3.40 14.34
N PRO A 61 -0.60 2.26 14.30
CA PRO A 61 -0.35 1.23 13.31
C PRO A 61 -0.68 1.72 11.90
N GLU A 62 0.21 1.42 10.96
CA GLU A 62 0.11 1.74 9.55
C GLU A 62 0.43 0.49 8.73
N PHE A 63 -0.30 0.28 7.64
CA PHE A 63 -0.06 -0.77 6.67
C PHE A 63 1.00 -0.32 5.67
N ASN A 64 2.08 -1.09 5.55
CA ASN A 64 3.15 -0.82 4.60
C ASN A 64 3.15 -1.88 3.47
N PRO A 65 2.62 -1.53 2.28
CA PRO A 65 2.56 -2.46 1.14
C PRO A 65 3.93 -2.75 0.52
N GLN A 66 5.00 -2.09 0.96
CA GLN A 66 6.37 -2.41 0.53
C GLN A 66 6.92 -3.65 1.26
N LEU A 67 6.38 -3.99 2.43
CA LEU A 67 6.85 -5.12 3.23
C LEU A 67 6.25 -6.45 2.79
N GLY A 68 5.07 -6.44 2.18
CA GLY A 68 4.36 -7.64 1.80
C GLY A 68 2.90 -7.40 1.40
N GLU A 69 2.16 -8.50 1.33
CA GLU A 69 0.72 -8.51 1.03
C GLU A 69 -0.11 -8.59 2.31
N CYS A 70 -1.22 -7.87 2.37
CA CYS A 70 -2.26 -8.15 3.36
C CYS A 70 -3.14 -9.30 2.88
N SER A 71 -3.10 -10.44 3.58
CA SER A 71 -3.95 -11.61 3.30
C SER A 71 -5.39 -11.48 3.81
N PHE A 72 -5.76 -10.34 4.40
CA PHE A 72 -7.07 -10.09 5.01
C PHE A 72 -7.49 -11.15 6.06
N CYS A 73 -6.53 -11.73 6.80
CA CYS A 73 -6.79 -12.75 7.83
C CYS A 73 -7.53 -12.23 9.06
N MET A 74 -7.52 -10.92 9.31
CA MET A 74 -8.12 -10.24 10.47
C MET A 74 -7.50 -10.54 11.85
N ASP A 75 -6.34 -11.19 11.91
CA ASP A 75 -5.61 -11.43 13.17
C ASP A 75 -5.29 -10.13 13.92
N CYS A 76 -5.03 -9.04 13.19
CA CYS A 76 -4.80 -7.72 13.78
C CYS A 76 -6.02 -7.15 14.50
N SER A 77 -7.23 -7.47 14.02
CA SER A 77 -8.49 -7.12 14.70
C SER A 77 -8.72 -8.01 15.91
N ALA A 78 -8.51 -9.32 15.78
CA ALA A 78 -8.65 -10.26 16.91
C ALA A 78 -7.74 -9.90 18.09
N ALA A 79 -6.55 -9.35 17.81
CA ALA A 79 -5.62 -8.86 18.83
C ALA A 79 -5.98 -7.47 19.41
N CYS A 80 -6.94 -6.75 18.84
CA CYS A 80 -7.30 -5.39 19.25
C CYS A 80 -8.40 -5.40 20.32
N THR A 81 -8.01 -5.31 21.59
CA THR A 81 -8.96 -5.26 22.73
C THR A 81 -9.77 -3.97 22.78
N GLU A 82 -9.22 -2.86 22.27
CA GLU A 82 -9.85 -1.52 22.33
C GLU A 82 -10.92 -1.30 21.26
N GLY A 83 -11.10 -2.24 20.32
CA GLY A 83 -12.05 -2.11 19.22
C GLY A 83 -11.72 -0.94 18.27
N ALA A 84 -10.44 -0.57 18.15
CA ALA A 84 -9.97 0.37 17.12
C ALA A 84 -9.86 -0.30 15.74
N LEU A 85 -9.69 -1.62 15.72
CA LEU A 85 -9.70 -2.46 14.52
C LEU A 85 -10.89 -3.43 14.61
N ASP A 86 -11.99 -3.10 13.96
CA ASP A 86 -13.24 -3.84 14.00
C ASP A 86 -13.82 -4.01 12.58
N PRO A 87 -13.83 -5.23 12.02
CA PRO A 87 -14.41 -5.52 10.70
C PRO A 87 -15.87 -5.11 10.55
N ALA A 88 -16.65 -5.11 11.64
CA ALA A 88 -18.07 -4.75 11.59
C ALA A 88 -18.29 -3.23 11.50
N ALA A 89 -17.33 -2.43 11.97
CA ALA A 89 -17.36 -0.98 11.94
C ALA A 89 -16.26 -0.39 11.04
N ALA A 90 -15.63 -1.22 10.22
CA ALA A 90 -14.49 -0.83 9.40
C ALA A 90 -14.89 0.23 8.37
N ARG A 91 -14.00 1.20 8.18
CA ARG A 91 -14.14 2.15 7.08
C ARG A 91 -14.05 1.40 5.73
N PRO A 92 -14.69 1.89 4.67
CA PRO A 92 -14.51 1.31 3.34
C PRO A 92 -13.05 1.24 2.91
N TRP A 93 -12.59 0.05 2.52
CA TRP A 93 -11.27 -0.17 1.96
C TRP A 93 -11.27 0.14 0.46
N LEU A 94 -10.85 1.35 0.09
CA LEU A 94 -10.94 1.85 -1.29
C LEU A 94 -9.58 1.96 -1.99
N PHE A 95 -8.53 1.34 -1.46
CA PHE A 95 -7.20 1.43 -2.07
C PHE A 95 -7.11 0.67 -3.38
N THR A 96 -6.50 1.29 -4.38
CA THR A 96 -6.21 0.67 -5.67
C THR A 96 -4.73 0.79 -6.02
N ALA A 97 -4.20 -0.22 -6.69
CA ALA A 97 -2.84 -0.16 -7.20
C ALA A 97 -2.76 0.85 -8.35
N LYS A 98 -1.72 1.67 -8.33
CA LYS A 98 -1.42 2.68 -9.34
C LYS A 98 -0.02 2.43 -9.86
N LEU A 99 0.07 2.37 -11.18
CA LEU A 99 1.32 2.14 -11.89
C LEU A 99 1.88 3.48 -12.37
N ASP A 100 3.11 3.77 -11.98
CA ASP A 100 3.97 4.70 -12.70
C ASP A 100 4.48 4.01 -13.98
N VAL A 101 3.93 4.43 -15.12
CA VAL A 101 4.23 3.85 -16.42
C VAL A 101 5.69 4.08 -16.80
N GLU A 102 6.26 5.24 -16.46
CA GLU A 102 7.63 5.60 -16.86
C GLU A 102 8.68 4.89 -15.98
N GLY A 103 8.37 4.68 -14.70
CA GLY A 103 9.19 3.87 -13.79
C GLY A 103 9.12 2.36 -14.03
N CYS A 104 8.21 1.88 -14.88
CA CYS A 104 8.01 0.45 -15.12
C CYS A 104 9.13 -0.17 -15.97
N LEU A 105 9.73 -1.28 -15.54
CA LEU A 105 10.75 -1.98 -16.32
C LEU A 105 10.24 -2.44 -17.70
N ALA A 106 8.96 -2.79 -17.83
CA ALA A 106 8.37 -3.12 -19.13
C ALA A 106 8.36 -1.92 -20.10
N ARG A 107 8.20 -0.70 -19.59
CA ARG A 107 8.35 0.53 -20.39
C ARG A 107 9.79 0.72 -20.86
N GLN A 108 10.75 0.24 -20.08
CA GLN A 108 12.19 0.32 -20.36
C GLN A 108 12.71 -0.84 -21.22
N GLY A 109 11.82 -1.65 -21.80
CA GLY A 109 12.19 -2.75 -22.71
C GLY A 109 12.56 -4.06 -22.01
N VAL A 110 12.28 -4.22 -20.72
CA VAL A 110 12.51 -5.47 -19.99
C VAL A 110 11.22 -6.31 -19.95
N HIS A 111 11.30 -7.60 -20.26
CA HIS A 111 10.16 -8.53 -20.12
C HIS A 111 9.89 -8.87 -18.64
N CYS A 112 9.39 -7.90 -17.87
CA CYS A 112 9.02 -8.06 -16.46
C CYS A 112 7.50 -8.26 -16.31
N GLN A 113 7.08 -9.34 -15.65
CA GLN A 113 5.68 -9.65 -15.34
C GLN A 113 5.46 -10.01 -13.85
N THR A 114 6.45 -9.76 -12.99
CA THR A 114 6.42 -10.13 -11.56
C THR A 114 5.15 -9.67 -10.83
N CYS A 115 4.67 -8.45 -11.12
CA CYS A 115 3.46 -7.93 -10.49
C CYS A 115 2.18 -8.68 -10.91
N ARG A 116 2.13 -9.21 -12.14
CA ARG A 116 1.03 -10.06 -12.60
C ARG A 116 1.07 -11.40 -11.90
N ASP A 117 2.25 -12.01 -11.78
CA ASP A 117 2.41 -13.33 -11.18
C ASP A 117 2.09 -13.30 -9.68
N ALA A 118 2.44 -12.22 -8.99
CA ALA A 118 2.08 -12.02 -7.58
C ALA A 118 0.60 -11.64 -7.37
N CYS A 119 -0.11 -11.18 -8.39
CA CYS A 119 -1.49 -10.71 -8.23
C CYS A 119 -2.49 -11.89 -8.32
N SER A 120 -2.79 -12.48 -7.16
CA SER A 120 -3.80 -13.55 -7.02
C SER A 120 -5.18 -13.18 -7.59
N HIS A 121 -5.52 -11.89 -7.60
CA HIS A 121 -6.79 -11.37 -8.12
C HIS A 121 -6.78 -11.02 -9.61
N ARG A 122 -5.64 -11.16 -10.31
CA ARG A 122 -5.49 -10.89 -11.76
C ARG A 122 -5.88 -9.45 -12.18
N ALA A 123 -5.66 -8.48 -11.28
CA ALA A 123 -5.93 -7.07 -11.55
C ALA A 123 -4.93 -6.43 -12.53
N LEU A 124 -3.73 -6.99 -12.69
CA LEU A 124 -2.68 -6.48 -13.58
C LEU A 124 -2.68 -7.22 -14.91
N GLN A 125 -3.22 -6.58 -15.95
CA GLN A 125 -3.39 -7.18 -17.27
C GLN A 125 -2.37 -6.65 -18.27
N PHE A 126 -1.61 -7.57 -18.86
CA PHE A 126 -0.71 -7.28 -19.97
C PHE A 126 -1.42 -7.55 -21.28
N VAL A 127 -1.28 -6.63 -22.24
CA VAL A 127 -1.73 -6.87 -23.62
C VAL A 127 -0.66 -7.66 -24.37
N ILE A 128 -1.09 -8.56 -25.26
CA ILE A 128 -0.16 -9.31 -26.11
C ILE A 128 0.46 -8.34 -27.11
N SER A 129 1.79 -8.27 -27.12
CA SER A 129 2.57 -7.37 -27.96
C SER A 129 3.93 -8.02 -28.27
N SER A 130 4.54 -7.63 -29.39
CA SER A 130 5.91 -8.03 -29.74
C SER A 130 6.97 -7.34 -28.88
N GLN A 131 6.61 -6.25 -28.22
CA GLN A 131 7.46 -5.49 -27.31
C GLN A 131 6.92 -5.57 -25.87
N PRO A 132 7.78 -5.53 -24.84
CA PRO A 132 7.35 -5.34 -23.46
C PRO A 132 6.47 -4.10 -23.33
N VAL A 133 5.33 -4.25 -22.66
CA VAL A 133 4.37 -3.18 -22.41
C VAL A 133 3.98 -3.19 -20.94
N PRO A 134 3.87 -2.01 -20.29
CA PRO A 134 3.36 -1.93 -18.92
C PRO A 134 1.94 -2.50 -18.80
N PRO A 135 1.59 -3.13 -17.66
CA PRO A 135 0.25 -3.63 -17.44
C PRO A 135 -0.76 -2.51 -17.27
N ARG A 136 -2.03 -2.81 -17.55
CA ARG A 136 -3.16 -2.01 -17.10
C ARG A 136 -3.66 -2.57 -15.76
N VAL A 137 -3.87 -1.69 -14.78
CA VAL A 137 -4.55 -2.05 -13.54
C VAL A 137 -6.04 -1.98 -13.78
N GLN A 138 -6.73 -3.10 -13.59
CA GLN A 138 -8.18 -3.20 -13.60
C GLN A 138 -8.69 -2.97 -12.17
N SER A 139 -9.31 -1.82 -11.92
CA SER A 139 -9.80 -1.42 -10.59
C SER A 139 -10.77 -2.45 -10.00
N ASP A 140 -11.63 -3.02 -10.83
CA ASP A 140 -12.72 -3.90 -10.40
C ASP A 140 -12.23 -5.23 -9.79
N PHE A 141 -10.99 -5.62 -10.11
CA PHE A 141 -10.35 -6.81 -9.55
C PHE A 141 -9.31 -6.46 -8.47
N CYS A 142 -8.97 -5.19 -8.30
CA CYS A 142 -7.94 -4.78 -7.35
C CYS A 142 -8.52 -4.69 -5.94
N THR A 143 -8.03 -5.51 -5.03
CA THR A 143 -8.43 -5.49 -3.61
C THR A 143 -7.60 -4.51 -2.77
N GLY A 144 -6.57 -3.88 -3.35
CA GLY A 144 -5.65 -3.04 -2.60
C GLY A 144 -4.77 -3.80 -1.60
N CYS A 145 -4.59 -5.12 -1.76
CA CYS A 145 -3.82 -5.96 -0.82
C CYS A 145 -2.31 -5.64 -0.74
N GLY A 146 -1.76 -4.91 -1.71
CA GLY A 146 -0.35 -4.54 -1.74
C GLY A 146 0.61 -5.60 -2.30
N GLY A 147 0.17 -6.84 -2.58
CA GLY A 147 1.07 -7.90 -3.05
C GLY A 147 1.90 -7.55 -4.29
N CYS A 148 1.30 -6.84 -5.26
CA CYS A 148 2.02 -6.36 -6.45
C CYS A 148 3.05 -5.25 -6.17
N VAL A 149 2.86 -4.47 -5.10
CA VAL A 149 3.73 -3.38 -4.69
C VAL A 149 5.01 -3.96 -4.08
N ALA A 150 4.86 -4.88 -3.11
CA ALA A 150 5.98 -5.51 -2.41
C ALA A 150 6.98 -6.21 -3.33
N VAL A 151 6.52 -6.79 -4.44
CA VAL A 151 7.37 -7.54 -5.38
C VAL A 151 7.91 -6.70 -6.53
N CYS A 152 7.54 -5.41 -6.65
CA CYS A 152 7.89 -4.60 -7.81
C CYS A 152 9.37 -4.15 -7.76
N PRO A 153 10.26 -4.68 -8.61
CA PRO A 153 11.70 -4.42 -8.48
C PRO A 153 12.11 -2.97 -8.79
N SER A 154 11.28 -2.22 -9.52
CA SER A 154 11.52 -0.80 -9.82
C SER A 154 10.68 0.16 -8.99
N ASN A 155 9.95 -0.33 -7.99
CA ASN A 155 9.05 0.47 -7.15
C ASN A 155 8.05 1.32 -7.95
N ALA A 156 7.65 0.84 -9.14
CA ALA A 156 6.73 1.55 -10.03
C ALA A 156 5.26 1.40 -9.62
N LEU A 157 4.95 0.59 -8.62
CA LEU A 157 3.61 0.36 -8.10
C LEU A 157 3.46 0.96 -6.71
N ARG A 158 2.30 1.57 -6.46
CA ARG A 158 1.91 2.09 -5.14
C ARG A 158 0.40 1.93 -4.94
N LEU A 159 -0.05 1.98 -3.69
CA LEU A 159 -1.48 2.05 -3.39
C LEU A 159 -1.89 3.51 -3.22
N GLU A 160 -3.05 3.87 -3.77
CA GLU A 160 -3.67 5.18 -3.58
C GLU A 160 -5.16 5.01 -3.29
N GLN A 161 -5.72 5.91 -2.48
CA GLN A 161 -7.16 6.10 -2.39
C GLN A 161 -7.65 6.86 -3.63
N PRO A 162 -8.90 6.62 -4.09
CA PRO A 162 -9.52 7.36 -5.19
C PRO A 162 -9.66 8.86 -4.91
#